data_AF-A0A7J4AX10-F1
#
_entry.id   AF-A0A7J4AX10-F1
#
_cell.length_a   1.000
_cell.length_b   1.000
_cell.length_c   1.000
_cell.angle_alpha   90.00
_cell.angle_beta   90.00
_cell.angle_gamma   90.00
#
_symmetry.space_group_name_H-M   'P 1'
#
loop_
_entity.id
_entity.type
_entity.pdbx_description
1 polymer ?
#
loop_
_entity_poly.entity_id
_entity_poly.type
_entity_poly.pdbx_seq_one_letter_code
_entity_poly.pdbx_strand_id
1 'polypeptide(L)' 'MARLSVEEVFDFLGTSPKGLTSEEALKRLAKNGPNMLVKKRRASAAYRFVANLRDLFSIL' A
#
# COMPACT_ATOMS: atom_id res chain seq x y z
N MET A 1 -20.88 -14.52 6.00
CA MET A 1 -20.57 -13.60 4.88
C MET A 1 -21.10 -14.24 3.61
N ALA A 2 -22.04 -13.60 2.92
CA ALA A 2 -22.52 -14.07 1.62
C ALA A 2 -21.39 -13.88 0.59
N ARG A 3 -21.23 -14.84 -0.33
CA ARG A 3 -20.30 -14.73 -1.46
C ARG A 3 -21.04 -14.10 -2.63
N LEU A 4 -20.43 -13.10 -3.25
CA LEU A 4 -20.94 -12.52 -4.48
C LEU A 4 -20.81 -13.52 -5.64
N SER A 5 -21.76 -13.47 -6.58
CA SER A 5 -21.64 -14.12 -7.88
C SER A 5 -20.55 -13.45 -8.72
N VAL A 6 -20.17 -14.08 -9.82
CA VAL A 6 -19.16 -13.54 -10.73
C VAL A 6 -19.66 -12.23 -11.36
N GLU A 7 -20.93 -12.18 -11.74
CA GLU A 7 -21.59 -11.01 -12.32
C GLU A 7 -21.62 -9.85 -11.33
N GLU A 8 -21.98 -10.11 -10.07
CA GLU A 8 -22.00 -9.10 -9.01
C GLU A 8 -20.60 -8.51 -8.75
N VAL A 9 -19.54 -9.32 -8.87
CA VAL A 9 -18.16 -8.85 -8.76
C VAL A 9 -17.78 -7.95 -9.94
N PHE A 10 -18.19 -8.30 -11.16
CA PHE A 10 -17.94 -7.47 -12.34
C PHE A 10 -18.64 -6.12 -12.24
N ASP A 11 -19.90 -6.09 -11.83
CA ASP A 11 -20.67 -4.87 -11.62
C ASP A 11 -20.04 -4.01 -10.52
N PHE A 12 -19.69 -4.61 -9.38
CA PHE A 12 -19.07 -3.90 -8.27
C PHE A 12 -17.70 -3.29 -8.66
N LEU A 13 -16.89 -4.02 -9.44
CA LEU A 13 -15.58 -3.56 -9.87
C LEU A 13 -15.61 -2.70 -11.15
N GLY A 14 -16.80 -2.51 -11.76
CA GLY A 14 -16.98 -1.83 -13.03
C GLY A 14 -16.06 -2.38 -14.12
N THR A 15 -16.00 -3.71 -14.25
CA THR A 15 -15.16 -4.41 -15.23
C THR A 15 -15.92 -5.54 -15.88
N SER A 16 -15.27 -6.28 -16.80
CA SER A 16 -15.91 -7.37 -17.53
C SER A 16 -14.96 -8.56 -17.71
N PRO A 17 -15.47 -9.73 -18.15
CA PRO A 17 -14.66 -10.88 -18.48
C PRO A 17 -13.59 -10.61 -19.55
N LYS A 18 -13.72 -9.54 -20.33
CA LYS A 18 -12.75 -9.13 -21.36
C LYS A 18 -11.53 -8.43 -20.77
N GLY A 19 -11.51 -8.17 -19.46
CA GLY A 19 -10.43 -7.48 -18.77
C GLY A 19 -10.51 -5.96 -18.89
N LEU A 20 -9.44 -5.28 -18.44
CA LEU A 20 -9.30 -3.83 -18.48
C LEU A 20 -8.62 -3.39 -19.77
N THR A 21 -9.02 -2.23 -20.29
CA THR A 21 -8.22 -1.53 -21.30
C THR A 21 -6.97 -0.93 -20.64
N SER A 22 -5.94 -0.65 -21.45
CA SER A 22 -4.72 0.00 -20.94
C SER A 22 -5.01 1.34 -20.28
N GLU A 23 -5.95 2.13 -20.84
CA GLU A 23 -6.35 3.41 -20.27
C GLU A 23 -6.99 3.25 -18.89
N GLU A 24 -7.91 2.30 -18.73
CA GLU A 24 -8.57 2.05 -17.46
C GLU A 24 -7.60 1.50 -16.41
N ALA A 25 -6.69 0.61 -16.82
CA ALA A 25 -5.63 0.10 -15.95
C ALA A 25 -4.74 1.24 -15.42
N LEU A 26 -4.36 2.21 -16.27
CA LEU A 26 -3.58 3.38 -15.87
C LEU A 26 -4.36 4.30 -14.92
N LYS A 27 -5.65 4.56 -15.18
CA LYS A 27 -6.51 5.33 -14.28
C LYS A 27 -6.60 4.69 -12.90
N ARG A 28 -6.80 3.38 -12.84
CA ARG A 28 -6.85 2.62 -11.57
C ARG A 28 -5.50 2.63 -10.85
N LEU A 29 -4.40 2.50 -11.57
CA LEU A 29 -3.05 2.56 -10.98
C LEU A 29 -2.78 3.92 -10.34
N ALA A 30 -3.17 5.02 -11.01
CA ALA A 30 -3.05 6.37 -10.46
C ALA A 30 -3.93 6.58 -9.21
N LYS A 31 -5.14 6.02 -9.21
CA LYS A 31 -6.09 6.14 -8.09
C LYS A 31 -5.71 5.30 -6.86
N ASN A 32 -5.31 4.05 -7.09
CA ASN A 32 -5.12 3.06 -6.01
C ASN A 32 -3.65 2.92 -5.59
N GLY A 33 -2.71 3.42 -6.40
CA GLY A 33 -1.30 3.19 -6.24
C GLY A 33 -0.86 1.78 -6.66
N PRO A 34 0.45 1.50 -6.59
CA PRO A 34 0.99 0.21 -6.96
C PRO A 34 0.55 -0.88 -5.98
N ASN A 35 0.29 -2.08 -6.49
CA ASN A 35 0.02 -3.26 -5.66
C ASN A 35 1.32 -3.81 -5.03
N MET A 36 1.92 -3.02 -4.14
CA MET A 36 3.14 -3.37 -3.43
C MET A 36 3.03 -2.98 -1.96
N LEU A 37 3.50 -3.88 -1.09
CA LEU A 37 3.59 -3.58 0.33
C LEU A 37 4.66 -2.52 0.58
N VAL A 38 4.30 -1.46 1.31
CA VAL A 38 5.25 -0.42 1.69
C VAL A 38 6.29 -1.01 2.64
N LYS A 39 7.57 -0.92 2.26
CA LYS A 39 8.67 -1.28 3.17
C LYS A 39 8.69 -0.28 4.33
N LYS A 40 8.65 -0.79 5.56
CA LYS A 40 8.85 0.06 6.74
C LYS A 40 10.18 0.79 6.61
N ARG A 41 10.14 2.13 6.69
CA ARG A 41 11.36 2.94 6.75
C ARG A 41 12.07 2.59 8.05
N ARG A 42 13.26 2.00 7.95
CA ARG A 42 14.13 1.85 9.12
C ARG A 42 14.73 3.21 9.45
N ALA A 43 14.87 3.50 10.73
CA ALA A 43 15.63 4.65 11.17
C ALA A 43 17.04 4.60 10.57
N SER A 44 17.53 5.74 10.09
CA SER A 44 18.91 5.85 9.60
C SER A 44 19.90 5.55 10.72
N ALA A 45 21.12 5.13 10.37
CA ALA A 45 22.17 4.90 11.34
C ALA A 45 22.45 6.15 12.19
N ALA A 46 22.48 7.33 11.56
CA ALA A 46 22.66 8.62 12.24
C ALA A 46 21.52 8.92 13.24
N TYR A 47 20.27 8.69 12.85
CA TYR A 47 19.14 8.85 13.78
C TYR A 47 19.26 7.91 14.98
N ARG A 48 19.59 6.63 14.73
CA ARG A 48 19.78 5.64 15.80
C ARG A 48 20.91 6.03 16.75
N PHE A 49 22.01 6.58 16.23
CA PHE A 49 23.13 7.05 17.03
C PHE A 49 22.73 8.18 17.98
N VAL A 50 22.06 9.23 17.47
CA VAL A 50 21.61 10.36 18.30
C VAL A 50 20.55 9.93 19.31
N ALA A 51 19.63 9.03 18.93
CA ALA A 51 18.63 8.48 19.85
C ALA A 51 19.28 7.80 21.06
N ASN A 52 20.31 6.98 20.85
CA ASN A 52 21.03 6.31 21.94
C ASN A 52 21.75 7.30 22.87
N LEU A 53 22.27 8.42 22.35
CA LEU A 53 22.90 9.44 23.22
C LEU A 53 21.87 10.03 24.19
N ARG A 54 20.63 10.28 23.73
CA ARG A 54 19.56 10.76 24.62
C ARG A 54 19.23 9.76 25.72
N ASP A 55 19.22 8.46 25.44
CA ASP A 55 18.98 7.43 26.46
C ASP A 55 20.07 7.44 27.55
N LEU A 56 21.35 7.59 27.16
CA LEU A 56 22.44 7.69 28.14
C LEU A 56 22.31 8.91 29.06
N PHE A 57 21.94 10.07 28.52
CA PHE A 57 21.76 11.30 29.31
C PHE A 57 20.42 11.38 30.03
N SER A 58 19.45 10.52 29.72
CA SER A 58 18.18 10.43 30.46
C SER A 58 18.31 9.63 31.76
N ILE A 59 19.38 8.84 31.90
CA ILE A 59 19.67 8.02 33.08
C ILE A 59 20.60 8.75 34.07
N LEU A 60 21.23 9.87 33.66
CA LEU A 60 22.18 10.63 34.48
C LEU A 60 21.55 11.87 35.13
#